data_AF-A0A0V7Z9M3-F1
#
_entry.id   AF-A0A0V7Z9M3-F1
#
_cell.length_a   1.000
_cell.length_b   1.000
_cell.length_c   1.000
_cell.angle_alpha   90.00
_cell.angle_beta   90.00
_cell.angle_gamma   90.00
#
_symmetry.space_group_name_H-M   'P 1'
#
loop_
_entity.id
_entity.type
_entity.pdbx_description
1 polymer ?
#
loop_
_entity_poly.entity_id
_entity_poly.type
_entity_poly.pdbx_seq_one_letter_code
_entity_poly.pdbx_strand_id
1 'polypeptide(L)' 'MRSSDMTDAPLDTLAVQCLTVRDLIDSVGDPLMRAAIDLLLIEVGRALAESCAPDFQAEA' A
#
# COMPACT_ATOMS: atom_id res chain seq x y z
N MET A 1 0.17 11.04 25.34
CA MET A 1 0.50 9.86 24.50
C MET A 1 -0.52 9.82 23.38
N ARG A 2 -0.09 10.07 22.15
CA ARG A 2 -0.97 10.08 20.97
C ARG A 2 -1.23 8.64 20.55
N SER A 3 -2.50 8.26 20.50
CA SER A 3 -2.96 6.98 19.97
C SER A 3 -2.94 7.05 18.44
N SER A 4 -1.76 6.88 17.83
CA SER A 4 -1.62 6.82 16.36
C SER A 4 -1.40 5.38 15.85
N ASP A 5 -1.27 4.39 16.74
CA ASP A 5 -0.85 3.03 16.35
C ASP A 5 -1.95 2.10 15.81
N MET A 6 -3.22 2.54 15.74
CA MET A 6 -4.34 1.62 15.40
C MET A 6 -4.93 1.78 14.00
N THR A 7 -4.61 2.85 13.27
CA THR A 7 -5.24 3.14 11.96
C THR A 7 -4.38 2.74 10.75
N ASP A 8 -3.06 2.61 10.89
CA ASP A 8 -2.16 2.23 9.79
C ASP A 8 -1.99 0.71 9.60
N ALA A 9 -2.28 -0.09 10.63
CA ALA A 9 -2.12 -1.56 10.58
C ALA A 9 -2.86 -2.27 9.42
N PRO A 10 -4.08 -1.85 8.99
CA PRO A 10 -4.78 -2.52 7.88
C PRO A 10 -4.13 -2.27 6.52
N LEU A 11 -3.65 -1.06 6.25
CA LEU A 11 -3.00 -0.72 4.97
C LEU A 11 -1.62 -1.36 4.85
N ASP A 12 -0.85 -1.37 5.94
CA ASP A 12 0.42 -2.08 6.01
C ASP A 12 0.23 -3.59 5.77
N THR A 13 -0.78 -4.18 6.40
CA THR A 13 -1.12 -5.60 6.20
C THR A 13 -1.49 -5.88 4.74
N LEU A 14 -2.29 -5.00 4.12
CA LEU A 14 -2.66 -5.12 2.71
C LEU A 14 -1.45 -5.00 1.79
N ALA A 15 -0.51 -4.09 2.06
CA ALA A 15 0.71 -3.93 1.29
C ALA A 15 1.57 -5.21 1.33
N VAL A 16 1.78 -5.78 2.51
CA VAL A 16 2.53 -7.05 2.68
C VAL A 16 1.85 -8.19 1.90
N GLN A 17 0.53 -8.28 1.95
CA GLN A 17 -0.22 -9.29 1.20
C GLN A 17 -0.09 -9.08 -0.32
N CYS A 18 -0.18 -7.84 -0.80
CA CYS A 18 -0.03 -7.55 -2.23
C CYS A 18 1.38 -7.90 -2.73
N LEU A 19 2.43 -7.61 -1.94
CA LEU A 19 3.80 -8.01 -2.27
C LEU A 19 3.95 -9.54 -2.32
N THR A 20 3.38 -10.26 -1.36
CA THR A 20 3.39 -11.73 -1.34
C THR A 20 2.70 -12.33 -2.57
N VAL A 21 1.56 -11.75 -2.97
CA VAL A 21 0.82 -12.17 -4.18
C VAL A 21 1.59 -11.82 -5.45
N ARG A 22 2.27 -10.67 -5.49
CA ARG A 22 3.12 -10.29 -6.62
C ARG A 22 4.24 -11.29 -6.84
N ASP A 23 4.94 -11.71 -5.78
CA ASP A 23 6.00 -12.72 -5.88
C ASP A 23 5.48 -14.05 -6.47
N LEU A 24 4.26 -14.45 -6.08
CA LEU A 24 3.60 -15.62 -6.68
C LEU A 24 3.29 -15.39 -8.16
N ILE A 25 2.68 -14.26 -8.53
CA ILE A 25 2.33 -13.91 -9.91
C ILE A 25 3.59 -13.79 -10.78
N ASP A 26 4.72 -13.33 -10.25
CA ASP A 26 5.97 -13.28 -10.99
C ASP A 26 6.44 -14.68 -11.41
N SER A 27 6.24 -15.68 -10.55
CA SER A 27 6.64 -17.07 -10.80
C SER A 27 5.72 -17.86 -11.74
N VAL A 28 4.41 -17.65 -11.68
CA VAL A 28 3.42 -18.47 -12.42
C VAL A 28 2.42 -17.68 -13.26
N GLY A 29 2.43 -16.36 -13.16
CA GLY A 29 1.40 -15.51 -13.74
C GLY A 29 1.67 -15.07 -15.18
N ASP A 30 0.59 -14.73 -15.88
CA ASP A 30 0.64 -14.12 -17.19
C ASP A 30 0.94 -12.60 -17.11
N PRO A 31 1.30 -11.95 -18.23
CA PRO A 31 1.62 -10.52 -18.24
C PRO A 31 0.48 -9.61 -17.76
N LEU A 32 -0.79 -10.01 -17.95
CA LEU A 32 -1.94 -9.21 -17.52
C LEU A 32 -2.08 -9.24 -16.00
N MET A 33 -1.89 -10.40 -15.37
CA MET A 33 -1.91 -10.52 -13.91
C MET A 33 -0.77 -9.73 -13.25
N ARG A 34 0.43 -9.70 -13.86
CA ARG A 34 1.55 -8.85 -13.40
C ARG A 34 1.17 -7.37 -13.44
N ALA A 35 0.60 -6.91 -14.56
CA ALA A 35 0.14 -5.53 -14.67
C ALA A 35 -0.96 -5.19 -13.65
N ALA A 36 -1.89 -6.11 -13.41
CA ALA A 36 -2.97 -5.91 -12.44
C ALA A 36 -2.46 -5.77 -11.00
N ILE A 37 -1.52 -6.62 -10.57
CA ILE A 37 -0.95 -6.54 -9.22
C ILE A 37 -0.06 -5.31 -9.03
N ASP A 38 0.70 -4.92 -10.06
CA ASP A 38 1.52 -3.70 -10.01
C ASP A 38 0.64 -2.44 -9.88
N LEU A 39 -0.48 -2.36 -10.61
CA LEU A 39 -1.43 -1.26 -10.48
C LEU A 39 -2.07 -1.20 -9.09
N LEU A 40 -2.40 -2.36 -8.50
CA LEU A 40 -2.91 -2.42 -7.13
C LEU A 40 -1.87 -1.92 -6.11
N LEU A 41 -0.61 -2.32 -6.26
CA LEU A 41 0.48 -1.88 -5.37
C LEU A 41 0.72 -0.37 -5.43
N ILE A 42 0.58 0.24 -6.61
CA ILE A 42 0.64 1.70 -6.77
C ILE A 42 -0.46 2.38 -5.93
N GLU A 43 -1.69 1.87 -6.01
CA GLU A 43 -2.82 2.43 -5.27
C GLU A 43 -2.64 2.29 -3.76
N VAL A 44 -2.18 1.12 -3.30
CA VAL A 44 -1.88 0.87 -1.88
C VAL A 44 -0.76 1.80 -1.39
N GLY A 45 0.30 1.97 -2.19
CA GLY A 45 1.38 2.91 -1.88
C GLY A 45 0.91 4.36 -1.77
N ARG A 46 -0.03 4.77 -2.63
CA ARG A 46 -0.65 6.11 -2.54
C ARG A 46 -1.46 6.26 -1.25
N ALA A 47 -2.31 5.29 -0.92
CA ALA A 47 -3.11 5.30 0.30
C ALA A 47 -2.23 5.36 1.57
N LEU A 48 -1.11 4.62 1.58
CA LEU A 48 -0.11 4.68 2.67
C LEU A 48 0.57 6.05 2.75
N ALA A 49 0.93 6.66 1.62
CA ALA A 49 1.54 7.99 1.61
C ALA A 49 0.56 9.07 2.11
N GLU A 50 -0.72 8.95 1.74
CA GLU A 50 -1.80 9.84 2.21
C GLU A 50 -2.08 9.66 3.72
N SER A 51 -2.01 8.42 4.25
CA SER A 51 -2.18 8.17 5.69
C SER A 51 -0.97 8.63 6.52
N CYS A 52 0.23 8.52 5.96
CA CYS A 52 1.47 8.94 6.61
C CYS A 52 1.72 10.44 6.59
N ALA A 53 1.05 11.22 5.72
CA ALA A 53 1.20 12.67 5.67
C ALA A 53 0.39 13.31 6.82
N PRO A 54 1.00 13.66 7.96
CA PRO A 54 0.28 14.37 9.00
C PRO A 54 0.12 15.80 8.50
N ASP A 55 -1.11 16.30 8.40
CA ASP A 55 -1.50 17.70 8.19
C ASP A 55 -0.29 18.66 8.03
N PHE A 56 0.27 18.75 6.83
CA PHE A 56 1.01 19.95 6.42
C PHE A 56 -0.05 21.03 6.19
N GLN A 57 -0.73 21.44 7.27
CA GLN A 57 -1.36 22.73 7.34
C GLN A 57 -0.21 23.73 7.25
N ALA A 58 0.02 24.21 6.03
CA ALA A 58 0.77 25.40 5.78
C ALA A 58 0.15 26.52 6.62
N GLU A 59 0.81 26.84 7.73
CA GLU A 59 0.58 28.06 8.49
C GLU A 59 1.00 29.21 7.57
N ALA A 60 -0.02 29.87 7.00
CA ALA A 60 0.09 31.06 6.16
C ALA A 60 -0.19 32.32 6.99
#